data_AF-A0A916YRS0-F1
#
_entry.id   AF-A0A916YRS0-F1
#
_cell.length_a   1.000
_cell.length_b   1.000
_cell.length_c   1.000
_cell.angle_alpha   90.00
_cell.angle_beta   90.00
_cell.angle_gamma   90.00
#
_symmetry.space_group_name_H-M   'P 1'
#
loop_
_entity.id
_entity.type
_entity.pdbx_description
1 polymer ?
#
loop_
_entity_poly.entity_id
_entity_poly.type
_entity_poly.pdbx_seq_one_letter_code
_entity_poly.pdbx_strand_id
1 'polypeptide(L)'
;MPDELRIQSVRCDKYHDWLLEQAKSLRLRDKSSGQAAPPLADYVMALHRAVRRSKGLDEYTGKQVKWYRINHQRPAGPGRRKHRTRGTWPSVDHYNGTGKLDYRICSATVNFAKSALDEAAFVDLCRKVVRHHNKAQSERNERVASARRAAKAHAAQHAKSARNPKVPSASA
;
A
#
# COMPACT_ATOMS: atom_id res chain seq x y z
N MET A 1 -5.09 18.14 11.55
CA MET A 1 -5.74 16.82 11.27
C MET A 1 -5.62 16.47 9.79
N PRO A 2 -4.78 15.50 9.37
CA PRO A 2 -3.65 14.89 10.08
C PRO A 2 -2.32 15.48 9.57
N ASP A 3 -1.56 16.07 10.50
CA ASP A 3 -0.10 16.31 10.40
C ASP A 3 0.72 15.01 10.40
N GLU A 4 0.05 13.85 10.40
CA GLU A 4 0.64 12.53 10.66
C GLU A 4 1.09 11.80 9.40
N LEU A 5 0.89 12.37 8.21
CA LEU A 5 1.53 11.86 7.02
C LEU A 5 2.92 12.49 6.88
N ARG A 6 3.82 12.10 7.81
CA ARG A 6 5.25 11.93 7.47
C ARG A 6 5.39 10.77 6.48
N ILE A 7 4.67 10.82 5.36
CA ILE A 7 5.02 10.01 4.20
C ILE A 7 6.36 10.60 3.73
N GLN A 8 7.45 9.97 4.16
CA GLN A 8 8.83 10.39 3.85
C GLN A 8 9.27 11.73 4.47
N SER A 9 8.68 12.18 5.59
CA SER A 9 8.98 13.49 6.20
C SER A 9 8.69 14.70 5.30
N VAL A 10 7.88 14.53 4.25
CA VAL A 10 7.49 15.61 3.35
C VAL A 10 6.11 16.15 3.73
N ARG A 11 6.05 17.45 4.04
CA ARG A 11 4.80 18.19 4.22
C ARG A 11 4.00 18.21 2.92
N CYS A 12 2.73 17.87 3.02
CA CYS A 12 1.85 17.75 1.87
C CYS A 12 0.55 18.53 2.08
N ASP A 13 0.64 19.84 1.87
CA ASP A 13 -0.43 20.78 2.15
C ASP A 13 -1.71 20.50 1.36
N LYS A 14 -1.57 19.90 0.17
CA LYS A 14 -2.70 19.55 -0.71
C LYS A 14 -3.13 18.10 -0.59
N TYR A 15 -2.75 17.40 0.47
CA TYR A 15 -3.12 15.99 0.64
C TYR A 15 -4.64 15.78 0.72
N HIS A 16 -5.34 16.62 1.49
CA HIS A 16 -6.79 16.53 1.62
C HIS A 16 -7.49 16.77 0.27
N ASP A 17 -7.09 17.81 -0.45
CA ASP A 17 -7.63 18.13 -1.78
C ASP A 17 -7.37 17.00 -2.78
N TRP A 18 -6.14 16.48 -2.81
CA TRP A 18 -5.80 15.34 -3.65
C TRP A 18 -6.69 14.13 -3.34
N LEU A 19 -6.91 13.83 -2.07
CA LEU A 19 -7.70 12.70 -1.64
C LEU A 19 -9.18 12.86 -2.02
N LEU A 20 -9.74 14.07 -1.86
CA LEU A 20 -11.09 14.40 -2.33
C LEU A 20 -11.23 14.30 -3.86
N GLU A 21 -10.25 14.80 -4.62
CA GLU A 21 -10.25 14.70 -6.08
C GLU A 21 -10.23 13.24 -6.54
N GLN A 22 -9.37 12.41 -5.94
CA GLN A 22 -9.31 10.98 -6.25
C GLN A 22 -10.65 10.30 -5.91
N ALA A 23 -11.21 10.57 -4.73
CA ALA A 23 -12.49 10.01 -4.30
C ALA A 23 -13.64 10.36 -5.27
N LYS A 24 -13.73 11.63 -5.69
CA LYS A 24 -14.71 12.08 -6.68
C LYS A 24 -14.52 11.36 -8.02
N SER A 25 -13.30 11.25 -8.51
CA SER A 25 -12.99 10.58 -9.78
C SER A 25 -13.34 9.09 -9.75
N LEU A 26 -13.06 8.39 -8.65
CA LEU A 26 -13.36 6.97 -8.49
C LEU A 26 -14.87 6.73 -8.42
N ARG A 27 -15.57 7.53 -7.60
CA ARG A 27 -17.02 7.45 -7.49
C ARG A 27 -17.74 7.71 -8.82
N LEU A 28 -17.27 8.65 -9.62
CA LEU A 28 -17.81 8.89 -10.96
C LEU A 28 -17.63 7.66 -11.87
N ARG A 29 -16.47 7.01 -11.80
CA ARG A 29 -16.17 5.80 -12.59
C ARG A 29 -17.07 4.63 -12.17
N ASP A 30 -17.29 4.44 -10.88
CA ASP A 30 -18.14 3.35 -10.38
C ASP A 30 -19.62 3.61 -10.73
N LYS A 31 -20.08 4.86 -10.63
CA LYS A 31 -21.41 5.27 -11.14
C LYS A 31 -21.58 4.97 -12.63
N SER A 32 -20.58 5.26 -13.45
CA SER A 32 -20.63 4.96 -14.89
C SER A 32 -20.64 3.46 -15.21
N SER A 33 -20.30 2.62 -14.23
CA SER A 33 -20.31 1.16 -14.37
C SER A 33 -21.67 0.53 -14.00
N GLY A 34 -22.69 1.35 -13.72
CA GLY A 34 -24.06 0.90 -13.40
C GLY A 34 -24.26 0.35 -11.99
N GLN A 35 -23.24 0.42 -11.13
CA GLN A 35 -23.33 -0.03 -9.74
C GLN A 35 -23.80 1.10 -8.81
N ALA A 36 -24.51 0.74 -7.74
CA ALA A 36 -24.82 1.66 -6.66
C ALA A 36 -23.52 2.13 -6.00
N ALA A 37 -23.08 3.34 -6.33
CA ALA A 37 -21.82 3.88 -5.82
C ALA A 37 -21.96 4.30 -4.34
N PRO A 38 -21.05 3.84 -3.46
CA PRO A 38 -21.05 4.25 -2.06
C PRO A 38 -20.99 5.78 -1.83
N PRO A 39 -21.30 6.24 -0.62
CA PRO A 39 -21.05 7.61 -0.18
C PRO A 39 -19.61 8.06 -0.43
N LEU A 40 -19.42 9.34 -0.77
CA LEU A 40 -18.08 9.89 -1.02
C LEU A 40 -17.11 9.70 0.17
N ALA A 41 -17.65 9.75 1.39
CA ALA A 41 -16.88 9.54 2.62
C ALA A 41 -16.20 8.14 2.67
N ASP A 42 -16.84 7.11 2.13
CA ASP A 42 -16.28 5.76 2.11
C ASP A 42 -15.07 5.67 1.18
N TYR A 43 -15.13 6.32 0.01
CA TYR A 43 -13.99 6.45 -0.89
C TYR A 43 -12.83 7.18 -0.23
N VAL A 44 -13.11 8.30 0.45
CA VAL A 44 -12.12 9.10 1.20
C VAL A 44 -11.43 8.24 2.26
N MET A 45 -12.19 7.50 3.06
CA MET A 45 -11.64 6.62 4.10
C MET A 45 -10.83 5.46 3.52
N ALA A 46 -11.33 4.79 2.48
CA ALA A 46 -10.64 3.70 1.81
C ALA A 46 -9.31 4.17 1.19
N LEU A 47 -9.31 5.33 0.54
CA LEU A 47 -8.10 5.96 0.00
C LEU A 47 -7.10 6.28 1.11
N HIS A 48 -7.55 6.90 2.20
CA HIS A 48 -6.67 7.25 3.31
C HIS A 48 -6.01 6.00 3.91
N ARG A 49 -6.77 4.90 4.06
CA ARG A 49 -6.23 3.60 4.50
C ARG A 49 -5.19 3.06 3.53
N ALA A 50 -5.44 3.14 2.22
CA ALA A 50 -4.47 2.73 1.20
C ALA A 50 -3.17 3.54 1.29
N VAL A 51 -3.27 4.87 1.46
CA VAL A 51 -2.12 5.75 1.67
C VAL A 51 -1.30 5.32 2.88
N ARG A 52 -1.94 5.11 4.04
CA ARG A 52 -1.24 4.66 5.24
C ARG A 52 -0.58 3.30 5.06
N ARG A 53 -1.26 2.35 4.41
CA ARG A 53 -0.73 1.01 4.13
C ARG A 53 0.50 1.06 3.22
N SER A 54 0.49 1.94 2.22
CA SER A 54 1.59 2.09 1.25
C SER A 54 2.90 2.60 1.86
N LYS A 55 2.83 3.32 2.99
CA LYS A 55 3.98 3.98 3.63
C LYS A 55 4.78 4.88 2.68
N GLY A 56 4.11 5.45 1.68
CA GLY A 56 4.77 6.29 0.66
C GLY A 56 5.48 5.54 -0.44
N LEU A 57 5.30 4.23 -0.50
CA LEU A 57 5.87 3.39 -1.54
C LEU A 57 4.79 3.03 -2.57
N ASP A 58 5.26 2.79 -3.77
CA ASP A 58 4.48 2.18 -4.84
C ASP A 58 4.25 0.71 -4.45
N GLU A 59 3.00 0.31 -4.24
CA GLU A 59 2.65 -1.02 -3.72
C GLU A 59 2.99 -2.16 -4.69
N TYR A 60 3.31 -1.86 -5.95
CA TYR A 60 3.69 -2.87 -6.94
C TYR A 60 5.20 -3.03 -7.08
N THR A 61 5.96 -1.95 -6.91
CA THR A 61 7.41 -1.94 -7.18
C THR A 61 8.26 -1.70 -5.93
N GLY A 62 7.64 -1.31 -4.80
CA GLY A 62 8.31 -0.92 -3.57
C GLY A 62 9.14 0.36 -3.67
N LYS A 63 9.04 1.09 -4.79
CA LYS A 63 9.79 2.33 -5.03
C LYS A 63 9.09 3.51 -4.37
N GLN A 64 9.86 4.55 -4.02
CA GLN A 64 9.29 5.75 -3.43
C GLN A 64 8.38 6.48 -4.42
N VAL A 65 7.17 6.80 -3.96
CA VAL A 65 6.28 7.74 -4.63
C VAL A 65 6.64 9.14 -4.17
N LYS A 66 6.74 10.09 -5.11
CA LYS A 66 7.15 11.47 -4.81
C LYS A 66 5.94 12.30 -4.37
N TRP A 67 5.50 12.10 -3.12
CA TRP A 67 4.29 12.74 -2.57
C TRP A 67 4.36 14.26 -2.56
N TYR A 68 5.53 14.87 -2.34
CA TYR A 68 5.73 16.32 -2.42
C TYR A 68 5.19 16.94 -3.72
N ARG A 69 5.13 16.15 -4.80
CA ARG A 69 4.70 16.62 -6.11
C ARG A 69 3.25 17.12 -6.11
N ILE A 70 2.37 16.63 -5.24
CA ILE A 70 0.97 17.09 -5.23
C ILE A 70 0.79 18.51 -4.72
N ASN A 71 1.81 19.11 -4.10
CA ASN A 71 1.80 20.53 -3.76
C ASN A 71 1.92 21.41 -5.03
N HIS A 72 2.49 20.88 -6.10
CA HIS A 72 2.75 21.58 -7.36
C HIS A 72 1.62 21.38 -8.38
N GLN A 73 1.61 22.23 -9.40
CA GLN A 73 0.70 22.07 -10.53
C GLN A 73 1.00 20.76 -11.29
N ARG A 74 -0.05 19.99 -11.59
CA ARG A 74 0.09 18.76 -12.36
C ARG A 74 0.57 19.07 -13.77
N PRO A 75 1.49 18.28 -14.35
CA PRO A 75 1.82 18.39 -15.76
C PRO A 75 0.54 18.33 -16.60
N ALA A 76 0.32 19.38 -17.39
CA ALA A 76 -0.76 19.44 -18.36
C ALA A 76 -0.44 18.49 -19.54
N GLY A 77 -1.47 17.87 -20.09
CA GLY A 77 -1.32 16.99 -21.23
C GLY A 77 -2.64 16.33 -21.61
N PRO A 78 -2.91 16.12 -22.91
CA PRO A 78 -4.17 15.56 -23.35
C PRO A 78 -4.32 14.08 -22.96
N GLY A 79 -5.53 13.70 -22.56
CA GLY A 79 -5.96 12.30 -22.45
C GLY A 79 -5.03 11.40 -21.62
N ARG A 80 -4.71 10.21 -22.14
CA ARG A 80 -3.91 9.18 -21.45
C ARG A 80 -2.43 9.57 -21.27
N ARG A 81 -1.88 10.46 -22.11
CA ARG A 81 -0.49 10.95 -22.04
C ARG A 81 -0.19 11.69 -20.72
N LYS A 82 -1.21 12.18 -20.02
CA LYS A 82 -1.07 12.85 -18.71
C LYS A 82 -0.41 11.99 -17.64
N HIS A 83 -0.59 10.66 -17.66
CA HIS A 83 0.02 9.80 -16.64
C HIS A 83 1.48 9.47 -16.96
N ARG A 84 1.85 9.39 -18.24
CA ARG A 84 3.24 9.21 -18.68
C ARG A 84 4.13 10.36 -18.21
N THR A 85 3.69 11.61 -18.38
CA THR A 85 4.46 12.79 -17.94
C THR A 85 4.52 12.94 -16.41
N ARG A 86 3.56 12.33 -15.70
CA ARG A 86 3.50 12.29 -14.24
C ARG A 86 4.44 11.28 -13.61
N GLY A 87 5.14 10.41 -14.33
CA GLY A 87 6.28 9.65 -13.79
C GLY A 87 6.00 9.01 -12.40
N THR A 88 6.74 9.48 -11.38
CA THR A 88 6.66 9.02 -9.98
C THR A 88 5.67 9.80 -9.09
N TRP A 89 4.75 10.58 -9.66
CA TRP A 89 3.68 11.22 -8.90
C TRP A 89 2.75 10.15 -8.28
N PRO A 90 2.13 10.43 -7.12
CA PRO A 90 1.14 9.52 -6.54
C PRO A 90 -0.07 9.38 -7.46
N SER A 91 -0.52 8.14 -7.58
CA SER A 91 -1.71 7.73 -8.30
C SER A 91 -2.42 6.65 -7.50
N VAL A 92 -3.72 6.52 -7.76
CA VAL A 92 -4.54 5.46 -7.19
C VAL A 92 -4.84 4.43 -8.27
N ASP A 93 -4.64 3.17 -7.93
CA ASP A 93 -5.15 2.06 -8.70
C ASP A 93 -6.38 1.45 -8.03
N HIS A 94 -7.42 1.15 -8.81
CA HIS A 94 -8.60 0.42 -8.35
C HIS A 94 -8.32 -1.09 -8.46
N TYR A 95 -8.24 -1.75 -7.30
CA TYR A 95 -7.98 -3.18 -7.22
C TYR A 95 -9.29 -3.96 -7.10
N ASN A 96 -9.75 -4.53 -8.21
CA ASN A 96 -11.08 -5.17 -8.29
C ASN A 96 -11.14 -6.58 -7.66
N GLY A 97 -10.06 -7.07 -7.06
CA GLY A 97 -9.96 -8.46 -6.61
C GLY A 97 -10.74 -8.81 -5.34
N THR A 98 -11.42 -7.86 -4.69
CA THR A 98 -12.02 -8.04 -3.36
C THR A 98 -13.51 -7.68 -3.28
N GLY A 99 -14.13 -7.17 -4.36
CA GLY A 99 -15.53 -6.71 -4.37
C GLY A 99 -15.84 -5.53 -3.43
N LYS A 100 -14.80 -4.88 -2.88
CA LYS A 100 -14.89 -3.73 -1.97
C LYS A 100 -14.12 -2.55 -2.54
N LEU A 101 -14.30 -1.36 -1.96
CA LEU A 101 -13.46 -0.18 -2.21
C LEU A 101 -12.01 -0.47 -1.76
N ASP A 102 -11.26 -1.19 -2.60
CA ASP A 102 -9.87 -1.57 -2.36
C ASP A 102 -8.98 -0.86 -3.39
N TYR A 103 -8.12 -0.02 -2.86
CA TYR A 103 -7.27 0.86 -3.63
C TYR A 103 -5.83 0.56 -3.33
N ARG A 104 -4.98 0.63 -4.35
CA ARG A 104 -3.53 0.55 -4.19
C ARG A 104 -2.87 1.85 -4.58
N ILE A 105 -1.97 2.34 -3.74
CA ILE A 105 -1.15 3.49 -4.07
C ILE A 105 -0.01 3.05 -4.97
N CYS A 106 0.15 3.76 -6.07
CA CYS A 106 1.22 3.52 -7.02
C CYS A 106 1.69 4.83 -7.65
N SER A 107 2.80 4.76 -8.38
CA SER A 107 3.24 5.84 -9.24
C SER A 107 2.31 5.98 -10.45
N ALA A 108 2.22 7.20 -10.99
CA ALA A 108 1.48 7.45 -12.22
C ALA A 108 1.98 6.59 -13.40
N THR A 109 3.27 6.25 -13.44
CA THR A 109 3.86 5.32 -14.44
C THR A 109 3.29 3.92 -14.30
N VAL A 110 3.23 3.38 -13.08
CA VAL A 110 2.65 2.05 -12.83
C VAL A 110 1.18 2.02 -13.18
N ASN A 111 0.42 3.06 -12.81
CA ASN A 111 -0.99 3.13 -13.19
C ASN A 111 -1.18 3.28 -14.72
N PHE A 112 -0.27 3.99 -15.39
CA PHE A 112 -0.27 4.17 -16.84
C PHE A 112 0.02 2.88 -17.61
N ALA A 113 0.72 1.92 -17.00
CA ALA A 113 0.97 0.61 -17.57
C ALA A 113 -0.29 -0.11 -18.03
N LYS A 114 -1.45 0.18 -17.41
CA LYS A 114 -2.77 -0.33 -17.83
C LYS A 114 -3.25 0.20 -19.18
N SER A 115 -2.60 1.22 -19.74
CA SER A 115 -3.09 1.94 -20.90
C SER A 115 -2.20 1.89 -22.13
N ALA A 116 -0.87 2.10 -22.01
CA ALA A 116 0.10 1.90 -23.11
C ALA A 116 1.54 2.23 -22.68
N LEU A 117 2.32 1.24 -22.23
CA LEU A 117 3.79 1.33 -22.22
C LEU A 117 4.34 0.72 -23.52
N ASP A 118 5.50 1.18 -23.97
CA ASP A 118 6.28 0.43 -24.97
C ASP A 118 6.82 -0.88 -24.35
N GLU A 119 7.21 -1.81 -25.21
CA GLU A 119 7.62 -3.16 -24.80
C GLU A 119 8.78 -3.12 -23.79
N ALA A 120 9.82 -2.33 -24.07
CA ALA A 120 11.00 -2.24 -23.21
C ALA A 120 10.64 -1.70 -21.82
N ALA A 121 9.85 -0.62 -21.75
CA ALA A 121 9.38 -0.03 -20.49
C ALA A 121 8.43 -0.97 -19.74
N PHE A 122 7.59 -1.72 -20.44
CA PHE A 122 6.71 -2.72 -19.85
C PHE A 122 7.51 -3.88 -19.23
N VAL A 123 8.48 -4.44 -19.97
CA VAL A 123 9.35 -5.52 -19.47
C VAL A 123 10.17 -5.07 -18.25
N ASP A 124 10.73 -3.86 -18.29
CA ASP A 124 11.44 -3.29 -17.13
C ASP A 124 10.52 -3.13 -15.92
N LEU A 125 9.29 -2.65 -16.12
CA LEU A 125 8.30 -2.57 -15.05
C LEU A 125 7.97 -3.96 -14.49
N CYS A 126 7.70 -4.96 -15.33
CA CYS A 126 7.45 -6.33 -14.89
C CYS A 126 8.60 -6.88 -14.04
N ARG A 127 9.85 -6.67 -14.45
CA ARG A 127 11.04 -7.08 -13.66
C ARG A 127 11.06 -6.42 -12.27
N LYS A 128 10.72 -5.12 -12.18
CA LYS A 128 10.61 -4.41 -10.89
C LYS A 128 9.50 -4.98 -10.01
N VAL A 129 8.34 -5.27 -10.60
CA VAL A 129 7.20 -5.86 -9.89
C VAL A 129 7.54 -7.25 -9.34
N VAL A 130 8.10 -8.13 -10.18
CA VAL A 130 8.51 -9.49 -9.78
C VAL A 130 9.54 -9.43 -8.65
N ARG A 131 10.56 -8.58 -8.77
CA ARG A 131 11.56 -8.41 -7.71
C ARG A 131 10.94 -7.96 -6.38
N HIS A 132 10.03 -6.99 -6.43
CA HIS A 132 9.35 -6.51 -5.22
C HIS A 132 8.48 -7.61 -4.60
N HIS A 133 7.72 -8.32 -5.43
CA HIS A 133 6.89 -9.43 -5.00
C HIS A 133 7.71 -10.52 -4.32
N ASN A 134 8.78 -10.99 -4.95
CA ASN A 134 9.64 -12.06 -4.41
C ASN A 134 10.28 -11.65 -3.08
N LYS A 135 10.74 -10.40 -2.97
CA LYS A 135 11.26 -9.86 -1.71
C LYS A 135 10.20 -9.90 -0.61
N ALA A 136 9.00 -9.40 -0.87
CA ALA A 136 7.90 -9.40 0.10
C ALA A 136 7.48 -10.83 0.52
N GLN A 137 7.53 -11.79 -0.42
CA GLN A 137 7.29 -13.20 -0.13
C GLN A 137 8.36 -13.79 0.81
N SER A 138 9.64 -13.54 0.55
CA SER A 138 10.74 -14.01 1.41
C SER A 138 10.61 -13.48 2.84
N GLU A 139 10.42 -12.16 2.98
CA GLU A 139 10.26 -11.51 4.28
C GLU A 139 9.06 -12.08 5.06
N ARG A 140 7.95 -12.37 4.35
CA ARG A 140 6.78 -13.00 4.95
C ARG A 140 7.08 -14.42 5.44
N ASN A 141 7.75 -15.22 4.61
CA ASN A 141 8.11 -16.60 4.95
C ASN A 141 9.06 -16.64 6.17
N GLU A 142 10.04 -15.73 6.23
CA GLU A 142 10.96 -15.59 7.35
C GLU A 142 10.25 -15.17 8.66
N ARG A 143 9.26 -14.28 8.58
CA ARG A 143 8.44 -13.90 9.75
C ARG A 143 7.64 -15.08 10.27
N VAL A 144 7.01 -15.85 9.38
CA VAL A 144 6.26 -17.06 9.75
C VAL A 144 7.18 -18.11 10.37
N ALA A 145 8.34 -18.36 9.77
CA ALA A 145 9.33 -19.29 10.31
C ALA A 145 9.83 -18.85 11.70
N SER A 146 10.07 -17.55 11.89
CA SER A 146 10.51 -16.99 13.17
C SER A 146 9.43 -17.08 14.25
N ALA A 147 8.17 -16.79 13.93
CA ALA A 147 7.05 -16.98 14.85
C ALA A 147 6.88 -18.45 15.26
N ARG A 148 7.02 -19.39 14.32
CA ARG A 148 6.99 -20.83 14.63
C ARG A 148 8.12 -21.26 15.55
N ARG A 149 9.34 -20.75 15.33
CA ARG A 149 10.49 -21.01 16.22
C ARG A 149 10.25 -20.47 17.64
N ALA A 150 9.72 -19.25 17.75
CA ALA A 150 9.41 -18.64 19.04
C ALA A 150 8.33 -19.43 19.80
N ALA A 151 7.25 -19.84 19.13
CA ALA A 151 6.20 -20.65 19.73
C ALA A 151 6.72 -22.01 20.22
N LYS A 152 7.60 -22.67 19.45
CA LYS A 152 8.24 -23.93 19.85
C LYS A 152 9.14 -23.76 21.08
N ALA A 153 9.91 -22.67 21.12
CA ALA A 153 10.77 -22.36 22.26
C ALA A 153 9.95 -22.09 23.55
N HIS A 154 8.86 -21.33 23.44
CA HIS A 154 7.95 -21.06 24.55
C HIS A 154 7.31 -22.35 25.09
N ALA A 155 6.81 -23.22 24.19
CA ALA A 155 6.26 -24.52 24.59
C ALA A 155 7.30 -25.41 25.31
N ALA A 156 8.55 -25.42 24.84
CA ALA A 156 9.64 -26.17 25.47
C ALA A 156 10.02 -25.62 26.87
N GLN A 157 9.96 -24.30 27.07
CA GLN A 157 10.19 -23.68 28.38
C GLN A 157 9.08 -24.04 29.38
N HIS A 158 7.81 -23.97 28.96
CA HIS A 158 6.68 -24.41 29.79
C HIS A 158 6.77 -25.89 30.17
N ALA A 159 7.14 -26.77 29.23
CA ALA A 159 7.30 -28.20 29.49
C ALA A 159 8.44 -28.49 30.50
N LYS A 160 9.54 -27.74 30.45
CA LYS A 160 10.64 -27.85 31.42
C LYS A 160 10.22 -27.35 32.81
N SER A 161 9.45 -26.26 32.87
CA SER A 161 8.97 -25.70 34.15
C SER A 161 7.92 -26.60 34.82
N ALA A 162 7.08 -27.30 34.04
CA ALA A 162 6.12 -28.26 34.55
C ALA A 162 6.77 -29.56 35.08
N ARG A 163 7.96 -29.92 34.57
CA ARG A 163 8.72 -31.10 35.04
C ARG A 163 9.51 -30.87 36.33
N ASN A 164 9.64 -29.62 36.79
CA ASN A 164 10.41 -29.29 37.99
C ASN A 164 9.57 -28.44 38.95
N PRO A 165 8.53 -29.01 39.59
CA PRO A 165 7.77 -28.29 40.59
C PRO A 165 8.72 -28.01 41.77
N LYS A 166 8.92 -26.73 42.11
CA LYS A 166 9.59 -26.35 43.36
C LYS A 166 8.83 -27.00 44.52
N VAL A 167 9.42 -28.02 45.13
CA VAL A 167 8.93 -28.58 46.39
C VAL A 167 9.05 -27.48 47.44
N PRO A 168 7.98 -27.08 48.13
CA PRO A 168 8.10 -26.13 49.22
C PRO A 168 8.93 -26.79 50.32
N SER A 169 10.06 -26.16 50.67
CA SER A 169 10.81 -26.50 51.87
C SER A 169 9.91 -26.20 53.07
N ALA A 170 9.35 -27.25 53.68
CA ALA A 170 8.80 -27.17 55.01
C ALA A 170 9.98 -27.00 55.97
N SER A 171 10.10 -25.83 56.60
CA SER A 171 10.95 -25.63 57.76
C SER A 171 10.14 -25.89 59.02
N ALA A 172 10.81 -26.59 59.95
CA ALA A 172 10.34 -27.13 61.22
C ALA A 172 9.97 -26.08 62.26
#